data_AF-A0A8J5JR06-F1
#
_entry.id   AF-A0A8J5JR06-F1
#
_cell.length_a   1.000
_cell.length_b   1.000
_cell.length_c   1.000
_cell.angle_alpha   90.00
_cell.angle_beta   90.00
_cell.angle_gamma   90.00
#
_symmetry.space_group_name_H-M   'P 1'
#
loop_
_entity.id
_entity.type
_entity.pdbx_description
1 polymer ?
#
loop_
_entity_poly.entity_id
_entity_poly.type
_entity_poly.pdbx_seq_one_letter_code
_entity_poly.pdbx_strand_id
1 'polypeptide(L)'
;MKLWRFSHNVRDTVRLCVKRYEEEGHVLTRPRTGRPRVTTPAAYQQIQRAAERAPLSTAVLITRETGVQCHPKTTRRRIRETGR
;
A
#
# COMPACT_ATOMS: atom_id res chain seq x y z
N MET A 1 5.54 -41.49 -27.59
CA MET A 1 5.38 -40.53 -26.47
C MET A 1 6.15 -39.26 -26.83
N LYS A 2 5.47 -38.10 -26.94
CA LYS A 2 6.12 -36.83 -27.30
C LYS A 2 6.79 -36.22 -26.07
N LEU A 3 8.12 -36.26 -26.04
CA LEU A 3 8.95 -35.52 -25.09
C LEU A 3 8.89 -34.03 -25.46
N TRP A 4 8.14 -33.25 -24.68
CA TRP A 4 8.20 -31.79 -24.74
C TRP A 4 9.56 -31.34 -24.20
N ARG A 5 10.46 -30.93 -25.11
CA ARG A 5 11.68 -30.19 -24.77
C ARG A 5 11.26 -28.84 -24.18
N PHE A 6 11.22 -28.75 -22.85
CA PHE A 6 11.07 -27.47 -22.17
C PHE A 6 12.37 -26.66 -22.35
N SER A 7 12.22 -25.54 -23.05
CA SER A 7 13.24 -24.54 -23.31
C SER A 7 13.89 -24.02 -22.02
N HIS A 8 15.11 -23.52 -22.15
CA HIS A 8 16.16 -23.34 -21.16
C HIS A 8 15.93 -22.31 -20.01
N ASN A 9 14.69 -22.10 -19.52
CA ASN A 9 14.39 -21.13 -18.46
C ASN A 9 13.31 -21.56 -17.43
N VAL A 10 13.02 -22.87 -17.34
CA VAL A 10 11.93 -23.41 -16.49
C VAL A 10 12.41 -23.93 -15.13
N ARG A 11 13.73 -24.18 -14.97
CA ARG A 11 14.30 -24.79 -13.76
C ARG A 11 14.21 -23.89 -12.53
N ASP A 12 14.30 -22.57 -12.68
CA ASP A 12 14.34 -21.67 -11.54
C ASP A 12 12.95 -21.38 -10.97
N THR A 13 11.93 -21.24 -11.83
CA THR A 13 10.54 -21.06 -11.38
C THR A 13 10.05 -22.30 -10.61
N VAL A 14 10.34 -23.51 -11.09
CA VAL A 14 9.98 -24.76 -10.39
C VAL A 14 10.70 -24.85 -9.04
N ARG A 15 12.00 -24.54 -8.99
CA ARG A 15 12.75 -24.49 -7.73
C ARG A 15 12.20 -23.45 -6.74
N LEU A 16 11.80 -22.28 -7.22
CA LEU A 16 11.16 -21.25 -6.40
C LEU A 16 9.81 -21.69 -5.85
N CYS A 17 9.01 -22.42 -6.63
CA CYS A 17 7.75 -23.00 -6.16
C CYS A 17 7.98 -24.06 -5.08
N VAL A 18 8.92 -24.98 -5.28
CA VAL A 18 9.27 -26.01 -4.28
C VAL A 18 9.76 -25.35 -2.99
N LYS A 19 10.72 -24.42 -3.09
CA LYS A 19 11.22 -23.67 -1.94
C LYS A 19 10.10 -22.93 -1.20
N ARG A 20 9.19 -22.27 -1.93
CA ARG A 20 8.05 -21.57 -1.30
C ARG A 20 7.11 -22.54 -0.60
N TYR A 21 6.85 -23.71 -1.19
CA TYR A 21 6.03 -24.73 -0.56
C TYR A 21 6.67 -25.29 0.72
N GLU A 22 7.99 -25.51 0.71
CA GLU A 22 8.74 -25.95 1.90
C GLU A 22 8.75 -24.88 3.01
N GLU A 23 8.83 -23.59 2.67
CA GLU A 23 8.84 -22.48 3.63
C GLU A 23 7.45 -22.10 4.16
N GLU A 24 6.42 -22.07 3.30
CA GLU A 24 5.11 -21.47 3.60
C GLU A 24 3.96 -22.50 3.60
N GLY A 25 4.21 -23.74 3.14
CA GLY A 25 3.17 -24.76 2.97
C GLY A 25 2.25 -24.53 1.76
N HIS A 26 2.50 -23.49 0.95
CA HIS A 26 1.71 -23.16 -0.24
C HIS A 26 2.52 -22.44 -1.32
N VAL A 27 2.02 -22.43 -2.55
CA VAL A 27 2.62 -21.68 -3.68
C VAL A 27 1.87 -20.40 -4.03
N LEU A 28 1.04 -19.89 -3.12
CA LEU A 28 0.25 -18.68 -3.35
C LEU A 28 1.14 -17.47 -3.66
N THR A 29 0.61 -16.55 -4.46
CA THR A 29 1.28 -15.30 -4.78
C THR A 29 1.33 -14.41 -3.55
N ARG A 30 2.54 -14.02 -3.14
CA ARG A 30 2.72 -13.03 -2.07
C ARG A 30 2.11 -11.68 -2.47
N PRO A 31 1.48 -10.95 -1.53
CA PRO A 31 1.00 -9.60 -1.81
C PRO A 31 2.18 -8.72 -2.24
N ARG A 32 2.02 -7.99 -3.35
CA ARG A 32 3.05 -7.05 -3.80
C ARG A 32 3.01 -5.80 -2.93
N THR A 33 4.15 -5.39 -2.40
CA THR A 33 4.27 -4.09 -1.74
C THR A 33 4.28 -2.98 -2.80
N GLY A 34 3.35 -2.04 -2.67
CA GLY A 34 3.36 -0.81 -3.48
C GLY A 34 4.34 0.23 -2.94
N ARG A 35 4.40 1.39 -3.58
CA ARG A 35 5.17 2.53 -3.07
C ARG A 35 4.64 2.95 -1.70
N PRO A 36 5.50 3.14 -0.68
CA PRO A 36 5.08 3.64 0.62
C PRO A 36 4.31 4.94 0.53
N ARG A 37 3.31 5.10 1.41
CA ARG A 37 2.53 6.34 1.51
C ARG A 37 3.40 7.42 2.18
N VAL A 38 3.31 8.65 1.69
CA VAL A 38 3.94 9.83 2.33
C VAL A 38 3.30 10.11 3.69
N THR A 39 1.99 9.86 3.82
CA THR A 39 1.28 9.99 5.09
C THR A 39 1.62 8.80 5.99
N THR A 40 2.39 9.04 7.06
CA THR A 40 2.60 8.07 8.15
C THR A 40 1.30 7.85 8.93
N PRO A 41 1.18 6.76 9.71
CA PRO A 41 0.00 6.55 10.57
C PRO A 41 -0.24 7.71 11.55
N ALA A 42 0.83 8.28 12.12
CA ALA A 42 0.73 9.44 13.01
C ALA A 42 0.22 10.70 12.27
N ALA A 43 0.76 10.98 11.07
CA ALA A 43 0.29 12.09 10.24
C ALA A 43 -1.18 11.91 9.81
N TYR A 44 -1.58 10.66 9.53
CA TYR A 44 -2.97 10.33 9.21
C TYR A 44 -3.91 10.65 10.38
N GLN A 45 -3.53 10.26 11.60
CA GLN A 45 -4.28 10.58 12.82
C GLN A 45 -4.36 12.09 13.08
N GLN A 46 -3.30 12.84 12.81
CA GLN A 46 -3.31 14.30 12.92
C GLN A 46 -4.31 14.94 11.95
N ILE A 47 -4.31 14.51 10.69
CA ILE A 47 -5.28 14.96 9.68
C ILE A 47 -6.72 14.65 10.12
N GLN A 48 -6.95 13.44 10.64
CA GLN A 48 -8.26 13.03 11.12
C GLN A 48 -8.73 13.92 12.28
N ARG A 49 -7.90 14.11 13.31
CA ARG A 49 -8.24 14.96 14.47
C ARG A 49 -8.47 16.42 14.10
N ALA A 50 -7.75 16.95 13.11
CA ALA A 50 -7.96 18.31 12.63
C ALA A 50 -9.29 18.44 11.88
N ALA A 51 -9.63 17.46 11.04
CA ALA A 51 -10.92 17.40 10.35
C ALA A 51 -12.11 17.21 11.31
N GLU A 52 -11.90 16.51 12.43
CA GLU A 52 -12.90 16.36 13.50
C GLU A 52 -13.14 17.67 14.26
N ARG A 53 -12.07 18.41 14.58
CA ARG A 53 -12.15 19.71 15.26
C ARG A 53 -12.77 20.80 14.40
N ALA A 54 -12.57 20.76 13.08
CA ALA A 54 -13.08 21.78 12.15
C ALA A 54 -13.73 21.15 10.91
N PRO A 55 -14.97 20.64 11.00
CA PRO A 55 -15.62 19.88 9.92
C PRO A 55 -15.84 20.64 8.61
N LEU A 56 -15.99 21.96 8.68
CA LEU A 56 -16.20 22.83 7.52
C LEU A 56 -14.89 23.40 6.94
N SER A 57 -13.74 23.03 7.53
CA SER A 57 -12.44 23.52 7.10
C SER A 57 -12.00 22.89 5.78
N THR A 58 -11.29 23.67 4.96
CA THR A 58 -10.78 23.17 3.68
C THR A 58 -9.56 22.29 3.89
N ALA A 59 -9.35 21.33 2.98
CA ALA A 59 -8.16 20.48 3.01
C ALA A 59 -6.84 21.29 2.97
N VAL A 60 -6.83 22.48 2.35
CA VAL A 60 -5.65 23.37 2.35
C VAL A 60 -5.35 23.88 3.75
N LEU A 61 -6.38 24.34 4.47
CA LEU A 61 -6.24 24.81 5.85
C LEU A 61 -5.81 23.68 6.78
N ILE A 62 -6.44 22.51 6.68
CA ILE A 62 -6.07 21.33 7.49
C ILE A 62 -4.63 20.90 7.22
N THR A 63 -4.18 20.94 5.96
CA THR A 63 -2.78 20.60 5.61
C THR A 63 -1.79 21.58 6.24
N ARG A 64 -2.12 22.89 6.24
CA ARG A 64 -1.30 23.92 6.88
C ARG A 64 -1.28 23.77 8.40
N GLU A 65 -2.43 23.53 9.02
CA GLU A 65 -2.56 23.34 10.47
C GLU A 65 -1.78 22.10 10.96
N THR A 66 -1.85 21.00 10.21
CA THR A 66 -1.19 19.74 10.61
C THR A 66 0.30 19.71 10.29
N GLY A 67 0.81 20.62 9.45
CA GLY A 67 2.22 20.67 9.05
C GLY A 67 2.68 19.45 8.22
N VAL A 68 1.75 18.57 7.80
CA VAL A 68 2.07 17.37 7.04
C VAL A 68 2.54 17.77 5.66
N GLN A 69 3.76 17.36 5.30
CA GLN A 69 4.39 17.61 4.00
C GLN A 69 3.74 16.77 2.90
N CYS A 70 2.50 17.10 2.54
CA CYS A 70 1.78 16.47 1.45
C CYS A 70 0.90 17.47 0.71
N HIS A 71 0.60 17.17 -0.54
CA HIS A 71 -0.31 18.00 -1.33
C HIS A 71 -1.72 18.00 -0.69
N PRO A 72 -2.47 19.13 -0.65
CA PRO A 72 -3.81 19.18 -0.05
C PRO A 72 -4.82 18.16 -0.61
N LYS A 73 -4.63 17.72 -1.85
CA LYS A 73 -5.40 16.60 -2.45
C LYS A 73 -5.23 15.28 -1.67
N THR A 74 -4.03 15.03 -1.15
CA THR A 74 -3.75 13.86 -0.30
C THR A 74 -4.50 13.98 1.02
N THR A 75 -4.48 15.13 1.67
CA THR A 75 -5.25 15.41 2.89
C THR A 75 -6.75 15.19 2.67
N ARG A 76 -7.32 15.72 1.57
CA ARG A 76 -8.72 15.47 1.19
C ARG A 76 -9.01 13.98 1.00
N ARG A 77 -8.11 13.25 0.35
CA ARG A 77 -8.25 11.79 0.20
C ARG A 77 -8.25 11.09 1.56
N ARG A 78 -7.42 11.51 2.51
CA ARG A 78 -7.40 10.93 3.88
C ARG A 78 -8.70 11.15 4.62
N ILE A 79 -9.28 12.35 4.51
CA ILE A 79 -10.59 12.66 5.12
C ILE A 79 -11.69 11.79 4.50
N ARG A 80 -11.66 11.55 3.18
CA ARG A 80 -12.62 10.64 2.53
C ARG A 80 -12.48 9.18 2.97
N GLU A 81 -11.26 8.73 3.24
CA GLU A 81 -11.00 7.37 3.75
C GLU A 81 -11.61 7.16 5.16
N THR A 82 -11.96 8.22 5.90
CA THR A 82 -12.69 8.13 7.19
C THR A 82 -14.22 8.16 7.05
N GLY A 83 -14.75 8.19 5.83
CA GLY A 83 -16.20 8.27 5.58
C GLY A 83 -16.80 9.68 5.67
N ARG A 84 -15.97 10.73 5.54
CA ARG A 84 -16.39 12.15 5.49
C ARG A 84 -16.13 12.80 4.13
#